data_AF-A0A328YRF1-F1
#
_entry.id   AF-A0A328YRF1-F1
#
_cell.length_a   1.000
_cell.length_b   1.000
_cell.length_c   1.000
_cell.angle_alpha   90.00
_cell.angle_beta   90.00
_cell.angle_gamma   90.00
#
_symmetry.space_group_name_H-M   'P 1'
#
loop_
_entity.id
_entity.type
_entity.pdbx_description
1 polymer ?
#
loop_
_entity_poly.entity_id
_entity_poly.type
_entity_poly.pdbx_seq_one_letter_code
_entity_poly.pdbx_strand_id
1 'polypeptide(L)'
;MMHFWTRRPEAGRALRALALLALATTSLGASAQALRTWVSGVGDDANPCARTAPCRTFGAALARTASGGEIDVLDAGAFDFLYGNNGTADTVTYQPLVIDKPVTIDGGGRIAGLGPLAPEDTTAFVTTIASQQDAIVIDLPPGAMGPVTLRNLSLHGAGGTGRHGIRVASASAVSLQNVDVAHFSQDCLRVDAAAAGAQIDASGSSFTHCGSGVAADGAAVINLAGSAVAMNSGTGVIARNAQAVVLAQEAVVSGNSQNSSLLSFTSATPELPGSTSGAPAIPAGSASASLSGGLPGCSFASQQFVAPAAVGNGLPSTVFAAQAGFRFGTTACGTGSTVTITLTYSQAMPAGTVLYKYGPAQPGSLVQSWFAVPGAVLSADGRTFTYTVTDNGIGDADSTLGVIADPVVPVVPAGGTGIPALSPAGLAGLAALMAATALAVRRRQLAPRGPLPRGGWPTMRD
;
A
#
# COMPACT_ATOMS: atom_id res chain seq x y z
N MET A 1 78.34 -53.51 50.97
CA MET A 1 78.31 -52.45 49.95
C MET A 1 76.95 -52.54 49.27
N MET A 2 75.93 -51.84 49.78
CA MET A 2 75.51 -50.49 49.38
C MET A 2 75.25 -50.35 47.87
N HIS A 3 73.97 -50.23 47.53
CA HIS A 3 73.34 -49.23 46.64
C HIS A 3 72.10 -49.84 45.95
N PHE A 4 70.91 -49.66 46.52
CA PHE A 4 69.97 -48.55 46.31
C PHE A 4 69.10 -48.70 45.05
N TRP A 5 67.80 -48.88 45.31
CA TRP A 5 66.66 -48.57 44.47
C TRP A 5 66.78 -47.18 43.82
N THR A 6 66.24 -47.01 42.60
CA THR A 6 65.11 -46.10 42.34
C THR A 6 64.54 -46.30 40.93
N ARG A 7 63.26 -46.70 40.86
CA ARG A 7 62.40 -46.46 39.69
C ARG A 7 62.08 -44.95 39.64
N ARG A 8 62.16 -44.32 38.47
CA ARG A 8 61.55 -43.00 38.23
C ARG A 8 60.38 -43.14 37.25
N PRO A 9 59.15 -42.72 37.62
CA PRO A 9 58.03 -42.57 36.70
C PRO A 9 57.90 -41.09 36.31
N GLU A 10 58.41 -40.67 35.16
CA GLU A 10 58.30 -39.28 34.70
C GLU A 10 57.70 -39.09 33.29
N ALA A 11 57.20 -40.16 32.65
CA ALA A 11 56.58 -40.03 31.32
C ALA A 11 55.07 -39.65 31.36
N GLY A 12 54.39 -39.79 32.50
CA GLY A 12 52.93 -39.64 32.59
C GLY A 12 52.41 -38.21 32.85
N ARG A 13 53.28 -37.28 33.28
CA ARG A 13 52.87 -35.90 33.63
C ARG A 13 52.95 -34.93 32.45
N ALA A 14 53.90 -35.11 31.54
CA ALA A 14 54.06 -34.24 30.37
C ALA A 14 52.92 -34.40 29.34
N LEU A 15 52.41 -35.62 29.12
CA LEU A 15 51.30 -35.85 28.19
C LEU A 15 49.95 -35.33 28.71
N ARG A 16 49.72 -35.27 30.02
CA ARG A 16 48.48 -34.71 30.59
C ARG A 16 48.45 -33.18 30.54
N ALA A 17 49.61 -32.53 30.64
CA ALA A 17 49.71 -31.07 30.52
C ALA A 17 49.51 -30.59 29.07
N LEU A 18 49.97 -31.35 28.07
CA LEU A 18 49.73 -31.02 26.65
C LEU A 18 48.27 -31.22 26.23
N ALA A 19 47.58 -32.24 26.78
CA ALA A 19 46.17 -32.49 26.47
C ALA A 19 45.21 -31.46 27.10
N LEU A 20 45.57 -30.86 28.24
CA LEU A 20 44.78 -29.81 28.89
C LEU A 20 45.04 -28.42 28.27
N LEU A 21 46.22 -28.18 27.67
CA LEU A 21 46.52 -26.93 26.97
C LEU A 21 45.94 -26.90 25.54
N ALA A 22 45.74 -28.06 24.91
CA ALA A 22 45.10 -28.17 23.59
C ALA A 22 43.55 -28.06 23.64
N LEU A 23 42.94 -28.26 24.82
CA LEU A 23 41.48 -28.13 25.01
C LEU A 23 41.02 -26.69 25.31
N ALA A 24 41.96 -25.75 25.51
CA ALA A 24 41.67 -24.36 25.86
C ALA A 24 41.70 -23.40 24.67
N THR A 25 42.06 -23.85 23.45
CA THR A 25 42.25 -22.97 22.28
C THR A 25 41.16 -23.08 21.21
N THR A 26 40.06 -23.80 21.47
CA THR A 26 38.89 -23.81 20.56
C THR A 26 37.73 -23.02 21.15
N SER A 27 37.99 -21.82 21.66
CA SER A 27 36.98 -20.77 21.61
C SER A 27 36.92 -20.31 20.16
N LEU A 28 36.19 -21.05 19.30
CA LEU A 28 35.61 -20.41 18.13
C LEU A 28 34.73 -19.31 18.71
N GLY A 29 35.21 -18.07 18.64
CA GLY A 29 34.35 -16.92 18.86
C GLY A 29 33.18 -17.11 17.91
N ALA A 30 32.02 -17.51 18.45
CA ALA A 30 30.78 -17.21 17.79
C ALA A 30 30.77 -15.69 17.72
N SER A 31 31.16 -15.13 16.57
CA SER A 31 30.93 -13.72 16.28
C SER A 31 29.42 -13.56 16.28
N ALA A 32 28.87 -13.20 17.43
CA ALA A 32 27.49 -12.81 17.54
C ALA A 32 27.30 -11.66 16.56
N GLN A 33 26.54 -11.91 15.49
CA GLN A 33 26.16 -10.85 14.57
C GLN A 33 25.45 -9.77 15.39
N ALA A 34 25.74 -8.52 15.09
CA ALA A 34 25.16 -7.42 15.84
C ALA A 34 23.66 -7.36 15.54
N LEU A 35 22.85 -7.12 16.56
CA LEU A 35 21.41 -6.83 16.38
C LEU A 35 21.19 -5.48 15.70
N ARG A 36 22.21 -4.61 15.74
CA ARG A 36 22.20 -3.28 15.14
C ARG A 36 23.57 -2.97 14.55
N THR A 37 23.62 -2.50 13.31
CA THR A 37 24.83 -2.01 12.65
C THR A 37 24.60 -0.63 12.04
N TRP A 38 25.69 0.06 11.69
CA TRP A 38 25.64 1.43 11.20
C TRP A 38 26.43 1.60 9.90
N VAL A 39 25.88 2.42 9.00
CA VAL A 39 26.48 2.83 7.73
C VAL A 39 26.66 4.36 7.71
N SER A 40 27.76 4.82 7.12
CA SER A 40 28.12 6.24 6.98
C SER A 40 28.87 6.48 5.67
N GLY A 41 28.62 7.62 5.01
CA GLY A 41 29.29 8.01 3.76
C GLY A 41 30.79 8.24 3.93
N VAL A 42 31.24 8.43 5.18
CA VAL A 42 32.66 8.51 5.58
C VAL A 42 33.12 7.28 6.37
N GLY A 43 32.34 6.20 6.36
CA GLY A 43 32.67 4.93 6.99
C GLY A 43 33.75 4.14 6.24
N ASP A 44 34.12 2.99 6.82
CA ASP A 44 35.09 2.03 6.27
C ASP A 44 34.54 0.60 6.48
N ASP A 45 34.52 -0.23 5.43
CA ASP A 45 34.02 -1.60 5.51
C ASP A 45 34.93 -2.56 6.29
N ALA A 46 36.16 -2.13 6.62
CA ALA A 46 37.01 -2.80 7.59
C ALA A 46 36.52 -2.63 9.04
N ASN A 47 35.66 -1.64 9.31
CA ASN A 47 35.11 -1.41 10.63
C ASN A 47 34.17 -2.54 11.09
N PRO A 48 33.91 -2.66 12.41
CA PRO A 48 32.92 -3.59 12.94
C PRO A 48 31.45 -3.20 12.63
N CYS A 49 31.23 -2.14 11.85
CA CYS A 49 29.92 -1.51 11.62
C CYS A 49 29.21 -1.08 12.92
N ALA A 50 29.97 -0.62 13.92
CA ALA A 50 29.42 -0.08 15.17
C ALA A 50 29.13 1.42 15.02
N ARG A 51 28.31 2.00 15.91
CA ARG A 51 27.93 3.43 15.81
C ARG A 51 29.12 4.39 15.76
N THR A 52 30.21 4.09 16.46
CA THR A 52 31.43 4.91 16.48
C THR A 52 32.48 4.49 15.45
N ALA A 53 32.23 3.39 14.74
CA ALA A 53 33.06 2.86 13.66
C ALA A 53 32.12 2.23 12.61
N PRO A 54 31.39 3.07 11.86
CA PRO A 54 30.38 2.60 10.90
C PRO A 54 31.03 2.01 9.65
N CYS A 55 30.31 1.12 8.99
CA CYS A 55 30.68 0.62 7.68
C CYS A 55 30.39 1.64 6.59
N ARG A 56 31.05 1.51 5.44
CA ARG A 56 30.82 2.39 4.29
C ARG A 56 29.64 1.90 3.46
N THR A 57 29.50 0.59 3.31
CA THR A 57 28.50 -0.04 2.45
C THR A 57 27.43 -0.79 3.23
N PHE A 58 26.23 -0.88 2.64
CA PHE A 58 25.16 -1.73 3.17
C PHE A 58 25.51 -3.22 3.11
N GLY A 59 26.28 -3.67 2.12
CA GLY A 59 26.72 -5.07 2.02
C GLY A 59 27.59 -5.49 3.21
N ALA A 60 28.55 -4.65 3.59
CA ALA A 60 29.41 -4.89 4.74
C ALA A 60 28.62 -4.90 6.07
N ALA A 61 27.65 -3.99 6.22
CA ALA A 61 26.77 -3.95 7.38
C ALA A 61 25.83 -5.15 7.44
N LEU A 62 25.23 -5.55 6.32
CA LEU A 62 24.34 -6.70 6.22
C LEU A 62 25.06 -8.00 6.62
N ALA A 63 26.30 -8.21 6.18
CA ALA A 63 27.09 -9.38 6.56
C ALA A 63 27.28 -9.50 8.08
N ARG A 64 27.39 -8.37 8.79
CA ARG A 64 27.59 -8.30 10.25
C ARG A 64 26.31 -8.16 11.07
N THR A 65 25.17 -7.96 10.41
CA THR A 65 23.86 -7.84 11.06
C THR A 65 23.20 -9.21 11.20
N ALA A 66 22.67 -9.48 12.39
CA ALA A 66 21.93 -10.71 12.66
C ALA A 66 20.63 -10.75 11.86
N SER A 67 20.11 -11.94 11.57
CA SER A 67 18.74 -12.04 11.04
C SER A 67 17.74 -11.45 12.05
N GLY A 68 16.81 -10.65 11.55
CA GLY A 68 15.89 -9.84 12.35
C GLY A 68 16.50 -8.56 12.93
N GLY A 69 17.79 -8.29 12.68
CA GLY A 69 18.48 -7.08 13.13
C GLY A 69 18.18 -5.85 12.28
N GLU A 70 18.85 -4.74 12.62
CA GLU A 70 18.65 -3.42 12.00
C GLU A 70 19.98 -2.83 11.51
N ILE A 71 19.94 -2.14 10.36
CA ILE A 71 21.03 -1.37 9.78
C ILE A 71 20.58 0.09 9.71
N ASP A 72 21.29 1.00 10.38
CA ASP A 72 20.96 2.43 10.36
C ASP A 72 22.00 3.27 9.63
N VAL A 73 21.51 4.30 8.97
CA VAL A 73 22.34 5.32 8.34
C VAL A 73 22.60 6.48 9.32
N LEU A 74 23.87 6.83 9.54
CA LEU A 74 24.27 7.89 10.49
C LEU A 74 24.23 9.30 9.89
N ASP A 75 24.65 9.44 8.64
CA ASP A 75 24.76 10.71 7.94
C ASP A 75 24.03 10.66 6.60
N ALA A 76 23.63 11.83 6.09
CA ALA A 76 23.04 11.91 4.76
C ALA A 76 24.16 11.74 3.74
N GLY A 77 23.90 10.96 2.68
CA GLY A 77 24.93 10.70 1.69
C GLY A 77 24.46 9.79 0.56
N ALA A 78 25.26 9.77 -0.50
CA ALA A 78 25.19 8.70 -1.49
C ALA A 78 25.98 7.51 -0.93
N PHE A 79 25.34 6.34 -0.86
CA PHE A 79 25.95 5.14 -0.30
C PHE A 79 26.18 4.14 -1.41
N ASP A 80 27.35 3.52 -1.36
CA ASP A 80 27.65 2.46 -2.29
C ASP A 80 27.05 1.12 -1.79
N PHE A 81 26.47 0.37 -2.72
CA PHE A 81 25.83 -0.91 -2.47
C PHE A 81 26.78 -2.09 -2.77
N LEU A 82 28.03 -1.81 -3.14
CA LEU A 82 29.04 -2.83 -3.45
C LEU A 82 29.15 -3.93 -2.38
N TYR A 83 29.04 -5.16 -2.84
CA TYR A 83 29.71 -6.32 -2.25
C TYR A 83 30.76 -6.80 -3.25
N GLY A 84 32.03 -6.43 -3.02
CA GLY A 84 33.18 -7.00 -3.73
C GLY A 84 34.11 -5.98 -4.38
N ASN A 85 35.15 -5.57 -3.66
CA ASN A 85 36.33 -4.99 -4.29
C ASN A 85 37.11 -6.14 -4.97
N ASN A 86 37.20 -6.19 -6.29
CA ASN A 86 38.08 -7.14 -7.00
C ASN A 86 39.58 -6.76 -6.87
N GLY A 87 40.01 -6.17 -5.76
CA GLY A 87 41.42 -5.87 -5.47
C GLY A 87 42.14 -4.95 -6.47
N THR A 88 41.48 -4.42 -7.50
CA THR A 88 42.07 -3.54 -8.52
C THR A 88 41.26 -2.26 -8.65
N ALA A 89 41.90 -1.13 -8.40
CA ALA A 89 41.29 0.20 -8.25
C ALA A 89 40.69 0.82 -9.53
N ASP A 90 40.56 0.08 -10.64
CA ASP A 90 40.30 0.66 -11.97
C ASP A 90 39.01 0.16 -12.65
N THR A 91 38.18 -0.63 -11.96
CA THR A 91 36.82 -0.95 -12.44
C THR A 91 35.90 -1.16 -11.25
N VAL A 92 35.02 -0.18 -11.00
CA VAL A 92 33.93 -0.32 -10.02
C VAL A 92 32.80 -1.10 -10.69
N THR A 93 32.76 -2.41 -10.48
CA THR A 93 31.62 -3.24 -10.88
C THR A 93 30.54 -3.08 -9.81
N TYR A 94 29.54 -2.24 -10.08
CA TYR A 94 28.33 -2.17 -9.26
C TYR A 94 27.70 -3.58 -9.15
N GLN A 95 27.14 -3.90 -7.98
CA GLN A 95 26.38 -5.12 -7.72
C GLN A 95 25.12 -4.75 -6.94
N PRO A 96 24.00 -5.48 -7.12
CA PRO A 96 22.82 -5.30 -6.29
C PRO A 96 23.14 -5.60 -4.82
N LEU A 97 22.49 -4.88 -3.90
CA LEU A 97 22.42 -5.35 -2.52
C LEU A 97 21.45 -6.54 -2.47
N VAL A 98 21.99 -7.72 -2.22
CA VAL A 98 21.20 -8.93 -2.04
C VAL A 98 20.89 -9.10 -0.55
N ILE A 99 19.62 -8.96 -0.19
CA ILE A 99 19.10 -9.22 1.15
C ILE A 99 18.69 -10.69 1.23
N ASP A 100 19.50 -11.48 1.92
CA ASP A 100 19.36 -12.93 2.06
C ASP A 100 18.79 -13.37 3.42
N LYS A 101 18.40 -12.41 4.26
CA LYS A 101 17.82 -12.64 5.58
C LYS A 101 16.86 -11.52 5.97
N PRO A 102 15.85 -11.82 6.82
CA PRO A 102 15.02 -10.80 7.45
C PRO A 102 15.92 -9.75 8.12
N VAL A 103 15.68 -8.48 7.82
CA VAL A 103 16.46 -7.35 8.33
C VAL A 103 15.66 -6.06 8.15
N THR A 104 15.91 -5.07 9.00
CA THR A 104 15.46 -3.69 8.79
C THR A 104 16.61 -2.84 8.27
N ILE A 105 16.38 -2.06 7.22
CA ILE A 105 17.31 -1.02 6.76
C ILE A 105 16.59 0.34 6.92
N ASP A 106 17.15 1.21 7.77
CA ASP A 106 16.64 2.56 8.03
C ASP A 106 17.60 3.64 7.56
N GLY A 107 17.14 4.51 6.65
CA GLY A 107 17.87 5.71 6.24
C GLY A 107 17.92 6.82 7.30
N GLY A 108 17.23 6.68 8.44
CA GLY A 108 17.29 7.61 9.57
C GLY A 108 16.61 8.96 9.31
N GLY A 109 15.65 9.01 8.38
CA GLY A 109 15.01 10.26 7.92
C GLY A 109 15.91 11.15 7.07
N ARG A 110 17.12 10.69 6.76
CA ARG A 110 18.07 11.30 5.83
C ARG A 110 18.05 10.49 4.53
N ILE A 111 18.28 11.16 3.41
CA ILE A 111 18.27 10.51 2.09
C ILE A 111 19.54 9.64 1.99
N ALA A 112 19.38 8.34 2.15
CA ALA A 112 20.37 7.35 1.72
C ALA A 112 20.16 7.14 0.22
N GLY A 113 20.90 7.88 -0.59
CA GLY A 113 20.78 7.86 -2.04
C GLY A 113 21.57 6.71 -2.64
N LEU A 114 20.92 5.91 -3.50
CA LEU A 114 21.65 5.10 -4.47
C LEU A 114 22.16 5.99 -5.59
N GLY A 115 23.45 6.30 -5.53
CA GLY A 115 24.12 7.09 -6.53
C GLY A 115 25.60 6.75 -6.47
N PRO A 116 26.24 6.51 -7.61
CA PRO A 116 27.68 6.37 -7.62
C PRO A 116 28.33 7.63 -7.05
N LEU A 117 29.32 7.38 -6.20
CA LEU A 117 30.09 8.42 -5.57
C LEU A 117 30.82 9.20 -6.67
N ALA A 118 30.41 10.46 -6.90
CA ALA A 118 31.37 11.41 -7.43
C ALA A 118 32.54 11.47 -6.42
N PRO A 119 33.80 11.44 -6.87
CA PRO A 119 34.92 11.84 -6.03
C PRO A 119 34.64 13.23 -5.44
N GLU A 120 35.22 13.47 -4.27
CA GLU A 120 34.90 14.48 -3.25
C GLU A 120 34.95 15.96 -3.69
N ASP A 121 35.08 16.24 -4.99
CA ASP A 121 35.13 17.57 -5.58
C ASP A 121 34.74 17.54 -7.06
N THR A 122 33.46 17.32 -7.39
CA THR A 122 32.94 17.71 -8.71
C THR A 122 31.43 17.81 -8.73
N THR A 123 30.94 18.97 -9.15
CA THR A 123 29.54 19.32 -9.41
C THR A 123 28.96 18.59 -10.64
N ALA A 124 29.25 17.31 -10.81
CA ALA A 124 28.81 16.50 -11.95
C ALA A 124 27.92 15.36 -11.45
N PHE A 125 26.60 15.62 -11.44
CA PHE A 125 25.54 14.62 -11.36
C PHE A 125 25.54 13.78 -12.64
N VAL A 126 26.45 12.83 -12.78
CA VAL A 126 26.34 11.67 -13.66
C VAL A 126 27.31 10.63 -13.13
N THR A 127 26.83 9.46 -12.71
CA THR A 127 27.64 8.26 -12.82
C THR A 127 26.70 7.07 -12.91
N THR A 128 27.13 6.09 -13.68
CA THR A 128 26.38 4.95 -14.19
C THR A 128 26.37 3.81 -13.18
N ILE A 129 25.20 3.36 -12.73
CA ILE A 129 25.05 1.93 -12.39
C ILE A 129 25.39 1.18 -13.68
N ALA A 130 26.26 0.17 -13.61
CA ALA A 130 26.55 -0.69 -14.75
C ALA A 130 25.21 -1.12 -15.38
N SER A 131 25.07 -0.90 -16.69
CA SER A 131 23.79 -1.07 -17.38
C SER A 131 23.11 -2.40 -17.00
N GLN A 132 21.85 -2.33 -16.61
CA GLN A 132 20.96 -3.47 -16.33
C GLN A 132 21.04 -4.17 -14.96
N GLN A 133 21.59 -3.56 -13.92
CA GLN A 133 21.51 -4.12 -12.56
C GLN A 133 20.37 -3.58 -11.71
N ASP A 134 19.89 -4.41 -10.79
CA ASP A 134 18.91 -4.00 -9.79
C ASP A 134 19.59 -3.29 -8.61
N ALA A 135 18.86 -2.43 -7.93
CA ALA A 135 19.36 -1.72 -6.76
C ALA A 135 19.34 -2.62 -5.51
N ILE A 136 18.17 -3.15 -5.16
CA ILE A 136 17.99 -4.11 -4.06
C ILE A 136 17.33 -5.37 -4.61
N VAL A 137 17.89 -6.52 -4.26
CA VAL A 137 17.29 -7.83 -4.50
C VAL A 137 16.98 -8.48 -3.16
N ILE A 138 15.71 -8.80 -2.90
CA ILE A 138 15.29 -9.56 -1.71
C ILE A 138 15.14 -11.02 -2.13
N ASP A 139 16.01 -11.88 -1.62
CA ASP A 139 16.09 -13.30 -1.97
C ASP A 139 16.28 -14.14 -0.71
N LEU A 140 15.21 -14.27 0.07
CA LEU A 140 15.24 -15.02 1.33
C LEU A 140 15.23 -16.53 1.09
N PRO A 141 16.01 -17.31 1.86
CA PRO A 141 15.98 -18.76 1.79
C PRO A 141 14.61 -19.31 2.26
N PRO A 142 14.19 -20.49 1.77
CA PRO A 142 12.96 -21.14 2.22
C PRO A 142 12.92 -21.29 3.74
N GLY A 143 11.80 -20.92 4.35
CA GLY A 143 11.61 -21.01 5.81
C GLY A 143 12.18 -19.84 6.61
N ALA A 144 12.75 -18.82 5.97
CA ALA A 144 13.10 -17.57 6.65
C ALA A 144 11.85 -16.97 7.34
N MET A 145 11.97 -16.65 8.62
CA MET A 145 10.90 -16.09 9.43
C MET A 145 11.12 -14.61 9.69
N GLY A 146 10.14 -13.78 9.34
CA GLY A 146 10.15 -12.33 9.59
C GLY A 146 10.26 -11.50 8.30
N PRO A 147 9.84 -10.23 8.35
CA PRO A 147 9.83 -9.37 7.17
C PRO A 147 11.23 -8.82 6.85
N VAL A 148 11.43 -8.45 5.59
CA VAL A 148 12.43 -7.43 5.24
C VAL A 148 11.76 -6.07 5.31
N THR A 149 12.30 -5.13 6.07
CA THR A 149 11.77 -3.77 6.19
C THR A 149 12.76 -2.78 5.61
N LEU A 150 12.33 -2.00 4.63
CA LEU A 150 13.09 -0.89 4.06
C LEU A 150 12.36 0.40 4.41
N ARG A 151 13.03 1.32 5.11
CA ARG A 151 12.39 2.57 5.52
C ARG A 151 13.27 3.80 5.38
N ASN A 152 12.65 4.93 5.02
CA ASN A 152 13.32 6.21 4.84
C ASN A 152 14.47 6.17 3.82
N LEU A 153 14.32 5.43 2.72
CA LEU A 153 15.35 5.25 1.69
C LEU A 153 14.98 5.98 0.40
N SER A 154 16.00 6.36 -0.39
CA SER A 154 15.84 6.96 -1.72
C SER A 154 16.68 6.22 -2.74
N LEU A 155 16.04 5.48 -3.62
CA LEU A 155 16.68 4.62 -4.61
C LEU A 155 16.55 5.29 -5.99
N HIS A 156 17.67 5.70 -6.59
CA HIS A 156 17.66 6.31 -7.92
C HIS A 156 18.45 5.46 -8.94
N GLY A 157 17.81 5.08 -10.05
CA GLY A 157 18.38 4.18 -11.06
C GLY A 157 19.38 4.81 -12.03
N ALA A 158 20.19 5.77 -11.56
CA ALA A 158 21.28 6.41 -12.30
C ALA A 158 20.92 6.93 -13.70
N GLY A 159 19.82 7.70 -13.80
CA GLY A 159 19.40 8.30 -15.08
C GLY A 159 18.74 7.31 -16.04
N GLY A 160 18.16 6.22 -15.52
CA GLY A 160 17.42 5.25 -16.32
C GLY A 160 18.27 4.10 -16.86
N THR A 161 19.42 3.78 -16.27
CA THR A 161 20.25 2.63 -16.67
C THR A 161 20.17 1.45 -15.70
N GLY A 162 19.78 1.69 -14.45
CA GLY A 162 19.45 0.64 -13.48
C GLY A 162 18.22 -0.15 -13.95
N ARG A 163 18.16 -1.45 -13.71
CA ARG A 163 17.09 -2.34 -14.17
C ARG A 163 15.85 -2.21 -13.27
N HIS A 164 15.87 -2.78 -12.07
CA HIS A 164 14.80 -2.64 -11.08
C HIS A 164 15.26 -1.87 -9.84
N GLY A 165 14.36 -1.14 -9.20
CA GLY A 165 14.66 -0.50 -7.91
C GLY A 165 14.73 -1.53 -6.79
N ILE A 166 13.62 -2.20 -6.54
CA ILE A 166 13.51 -3.28 -5.57
C ILE A 166 12.95 -4.49 -6.30
N ARG A 167 13.72 -5.59 -6.35
CA ARG A 167 13.27 -6.88 -6.87
C ARG A 167 13.05 -7.85 -5.72
N VAL A 168 11.82 -8.29 -5.51
CA VAL A 168 11.46 -9.36 -4.57
C VAL A 168 11.50 -10.67 -5.34
N ALA A 169 12.61 -11.40 -5.22
CA ALA A 169 12.82 -12.71 -5.81
C ALA A 169 12.19 -13.81 -4.95
N SER A 170 12.35 -13.71 -3.62
CA SER A 170 11.77 -14.62 -2.63
C SER A 170 11.63 -13.90 -1.28
N ALA A 171 10.42 -13.85 -0.74
CA ALA A 171 10.13 -13.40 0.63
C ALA A 171 8.70 -13.81 1.04
N SER A 172 8.47 -13.96 2.35
CA SER A 172 7.10 -14.09 2.88
C SER A 172 6.45 -12.72 3.08
N ALA A 173 7.21 -11.75 3.59
CA ALA A 173 6.75 -10.40 3.85
C ALA A 173 7.84 -9.35 3.56
N VAL A 174 7.46 -8.25 2.92
CA VAL A 174 8.31 -7.07 2.69
C VAL A 174 7.54 -5.83 3.10
N SER A 175 8.13 -4.97 3.92
CA SER A 175 7.56 -3.68 4.30
C SER A 175 8.42 -2.54 3.73
N LEU A 176 7.80 -1.66 2.95
CA LEU A 176 8.40 -0.44 2.44
C LEU A 176 7.72 0.75 3.13
N GLN A 177 8.48 1.59 3.83
CA GLN A 177 7.91 2.69 4.62
C GLN A 177 8.65 3.98 4.31
N ASN A 178 7.97 4.95 3.72
CA ASN A 178 8.60 6.21 3.31
C ASN A 178 9.85 5.96 2.43
N VAL A 179 9.69 5.12 1.40
CA VAL A 179 10.75 4.83 0.43
C VAL A 179 10.43 5.54 -0.88
N ASP A 180 11.40 6.27 -1.43
CA ASP A 180 11.33 6.80 -2.78
C ASP A 180 12.14 5.90 -3.73
N VAL A 181 11.54 5.47 -4.83
CA VAL A 181 12.19 4.67 -5.87
C VAL A 181 11.94 5.34 -7.21
N ALA A 182 13.00 5.78 -7.88
CA ALA A 182 12.86 6.49 -9.12
C ALA A 182 13.97 6.26 -10.16
N HIS A 183 13.69 6.62 -11.41
CA HIS A 183 14.67 6.66 -12.51
C HIS A 183 15.29 5.30 -12.88
N PHE A 184 14.53 4.21 -12.82
CA PHE A 184 14.96 2.87 -13.30
C PHE A 184 14.44 2.58 -14.72
N SER A 185 15.23 1.87 -15.52
CA SER A 185 14.86 1.47 -16.90
C SER A 185 13.69 0.49 -16.96
N GLN A 186 13.49 -0.34 -15.94
CA GLN A 186 12.37 -1.30 -15.83
C GLN A 186 11.51 -0.96 -14.61
N ASP A 187 11.02 -1.95 -13.87
CA ASP A 187 10.06 -1.76 -12.78
C ASP A 187 10.71 -1.08 -11.52
N CYS A 188 10.08 -0.07 -10.90
CA CYS A 188 10.57 0.47 -9.62
C CYS A 188 10.50 -0.61 -8.53
N LEU A 189 9.34 -1.25 -8.39
CA LEU A 189 9.12 -2.42 -7.55
C LEU A 189 8.69 -3.60 -8.41
N ARG A 190 9.45 -4.69 -8.35
CA ARG A 190 9.17 -5.94 -9.04
C ARG A 190 9.01 -7.09 -8.06
N VAL A 191 7.93 -7.84 -8.18
CA VAL A 191 7.73 -9.11 -7.48
C VAL A 191 7.79 -10.24 -8.48
N ASP A 192 8.86 -11.04 -8.43
CA ASP A 192 9.09 -12.12 -9.39
C ASP A 192 8.07 -13.27 -9.21
N ALA A 193 7.93 -14.09 -10.27
CA ALA A 193 7.04 -15.26 -10.26
C ALA A 193 7.34 -16.24 -9.12
N ALA A 194 8.61 -16.34 -8.71
CA ALA A 194 9.07 -17.23 -7.63
C ALA A 194 8.62 -16.75 -6.23
N ALA A 195 8.28 -15.47 -6.06
CA ALA A 195 7.80 -14.90 -4.80
C ALA A 195 6.28 -15.11 -4.59
N ALA A 196 5.74 -16.26 -5.02
CA ALA A 196 4.33 -16.57 -4.83
C ALA A 196 3.95 -16.60 -3.34
N GLY A 197 2.82 -15.97 -2.98
CA GLY A 197 2.37 -15.81 -1.61
C GLY A 197 3.00 -14.65 -0.85
N ALA A 198 3.99 -13.95 -1.42
CA ALA A 198 4.61 -12.78 -0.79
C ALA A 198 3.57 -11.70 -0.46
N GLN A 199 3.67 -11.12 0.73
CA GLN A 199 2.92 -9.93 1.15
C GLN A 199 3.84 -8.73 1.11
N ILE A 200 3.52 -7.72 0.30
CA ILE A 200 4.31 -6.50 0.17
C ILE A 200 3.45 -5.33 0.65
N ASP A 201 3.84 -4.68 1.73
CA ASP A 201 3.18 -3.48 2.26
C ASP A 201 4.05 -2.26 1.99
N ALA A 202 3.65 -1.41 1.04
CA ALA A 202 4.26 -0.11 0.78
C ALA A 202 3.41 1.01 1.37
N SER A 203 3.96 1.74 2.32
CA SER A 203 3.29 2.84 3.03
C SER A 203 4.01 4.16 2.85
N GLY A 204 3.30 5.22 2.48
CA GLY A 204 3.87 6.56 2.27
C GLY A 204 5.05 6.58 1.29
N SER A 205 5.09 5.66 0.32
CA SER A 205 6.24 5.44 -0.57
C SER A 205 5.96 5.97 -1.97
N SER A 206 7.00 6.28 -2.75
CA SER A 206 6.88 6.77 -4.13
C SER A 206 7.62 5.88 -5.13
N PHE A 207 6.97 5.60 -6.26
CA PHE A 207 7.48 4.78 -7.36
C PHE A 207 7.32 5.56 -8.67
N THR A 208 8.37 6.28 -9.09
CA THR A 208 8.27 7.27 -10.17
C THR A 208 9.36 7.18 -11.24
N HIS A 209 9.08 7.68 -12.45
CA HIS A 209 10.10 7.75 -13.51
C HIS A 209 10.78 6.41 -13.83
N CYS A 210 10.07 5.29 -13.66
CA CYS A 210 10.54 3.96 -14.02
C CYS A 210 9.87 3.46 -15.31
N GLY A 211 10.36 2.35 -15.87
CA GLY A 211 9.69 1.62 -16.95
C GLY A 211 8.29 1.12 -16.55
N SER A 212 8.13 0.63 -15.33
CA SER A 212 6.81 0.47 -14.69
C SER A 212 6.94 0.83 -13.22
N GLY A 213 5.85 1.27 -12.58
CA GLY A 213 5.92 1.63 -11.16
C GLY A 213 6.02 0.39 -10.28
N VAL A 214 4.94 -0.39 -10.24
CA VAL A 214 4.80 -1.59 -9.43
C VAL A 214 4.36 -2.75 -10.32
N ALA A 215 5.13 -3.83 -10.31
CA ALA A 215 4.88 -5.01 -11.14
C ALA A 215 4.84 -6.30 -10.31
N ALA A 216 3.78 -7.08 -10.48
CA ALA A 216 3.59 -8.38 -9.85
C ALA A 216 3.51 -9.51 -10.88
N ASP A 217 4.56 -10.34 -10.94
CA ASP A 217 4.64 -11.52 -11.80
C ASP A 217 4.38 -12.83 -11.02
N GLY A 218 4.49 -12.79 -9.70
CA GLY A 218 4.07 -13.87 -8.79
C GLY A 218 2.64 -13.70 -8.28
N ALA A 219 2.06 -14.78 -7.75
CA ALA A 219 0.77 -14.74 -7.04
C ALA A 219 0.93 -14.08 -5.66
N ALA A 220 1.27 -12.79 -5.66
CA ALA A 220 1.58 -11.99 -4.48
C ALA A 220 0.47 -10.98 -4.18
N VAL A 221 0.44 -10.49 -2.95
CA VAL A 221 -0.41 -9.37 -2.55
C VAL A 221 0.47 -8.16 -2.32
N ILE A 222 0.17 -7.05 -3.01
CA ILE A 222 0.86 -5.77 -2.82
C ILE A 222 -0.16 -4.76 -2.30
N ASN A 223 0.11 -4.15 -1.16
CA ASN A 223 -0.69 -3.09 -0.59
C ASN A 223 0.07 -1.76 -0.72
N LEU A 224 -0.53 -0.79 -1.41
CA LEU A 224 -0.01 0.55 -1.62
C LEU A 224 -0.86 1.50 -0.75
N ALA A 225 -0.41 1.76 0.48
CA ALA A 225 -1.08 2.63 1.44
C ALA A 225 -0.49 4.05 1.40
N GLY A 226 -1.28 5.08 1.12
CA GLY A 226 -0.82 6.48 1.08
C GLY A 226 0.37 6.72 0.14
N SER A 227 0.55 5.87 -0.88
CA SER A 227 1.75 5.82 -1.73
C SER A 227 1.48 6.43 -3.11
N ALA A 228 2.52 6.88 -3.81
CA ALA A 228 2.41 7.45 -5.15
C ALA A 228 3.08 6.54 -6.20
N VAL A 229 2.37 6.23 -7.28
CA VAL A 229 2.88 5.50 -8.43
C VAL A 229 2.66 6.34 -9.69
N ALA A 230 3.65 7.13 -10.07
CA ALA A 230 3.43 8.22 -11.00
C ALA A 230 4.57 8.45 -11.99
N MET A 231 4.26 9.04 -13.13
CA MET A 231 5.28 9.47 -14.11
C MET A 231 6.15 8.32 -14.65
N ASN A 232 5.65 7.09 -14.65
CA ASN A 232 6.35 5.94 -15.22
C ASN A 232 6.13 5.87 -16.74
N SER A 233 7.17 5.52 -17.48
CA SER A 233 7.16 5.50 -18.95
C SER A 233 6.35 4.32 -19.53
N GLY A 234 6.03 3.31 -18.72
CA GLY A 234 5.09 2.23 -19.03
C GLY A 234 3.90 2.23 -18.07
N THR A 235 3.55 1.06 -17.52
CA THR A 235 2.39 0.91 -16.65
C THR A 235 2.71 1.32 -15.22
N GLY A 236 1.85 2.13 -14.58
CA GLY A 236 1.97 2.49 -13.17
C GLY A 236 1.91 1.24 -12.30
N VAL A 237 0.77 0.54 -12.31
CA VAL A 237 0.62 -0.73 -11.59
C VAL A 237 0.17 -1.85 -12.53
N ILE A 238 0.94 -2.93 -12.59
CA ILE A 238 0.70 -4.09 -13.46
C ILE A 238 0.75 -5.40 -12.67
N ALA A 239 -0.27 -6.23 -12.84
CA ALA A 239 -0.29 -7.63 -12.43
C ALA A 239 -0.17 -8.51 -13.67
N ARG A 240 0.97 -9.17 -13.86
CA ARG A 240 1.19 -10.12 -14.97
C ARG A 240 0.72 -11.53 -14.62
N ASN A 241 0.51 -11.81 -13.33
CA ASN A 241 -0.08 -13.04 -12.82
C ASN A 241 -1.57 -12.85 -12.51
N ALA A 242 -2.43 -13.77 -12.97
CA ALA A 242 -3.87 -13.69 -12.74
C ALA A 242 -4.30 -13.80 -11.27
N GLN A 243 -3.42 -14.32 -10.40
CA GLN A 243 -3.65 -14.44 -8.95
C GLN A 243 -2.92 -13.33 -8.15
N ALA A 244 -2.20 -12.43 -8.80
CA ALA A 244 -1.63 -11.27 -8.13
C ALA A 244 -2.75 -10.29 -7.75
N VAL A 245 -2.67 -9.74 -6.54
CA VAL A 245 -3.60 -8.74 -6.04
C VAL A 245 -2.81 -7.49 -5.70
N VAL A 246 -3.21 -6.35 -6.23
CA VAL A 246 -2.67 -5.06 -5.79
C VAL A 246 -3.80 -4.22 -5.21
N LEU A 247 -3.68 -3.93 -3.92
CA LEU A 247 -4.56 -3.08 -3.15
C LEU A 247 -3.95 -1.68 -3.14
N ALA A 248 -4.70 -0.68 -3.59
CA ALA A 248 -4.32 0.71 -3.46
C ALA A 248 -5.24 1.35 -2.41
N GLN A 249 -4.70 1.78 -1.27
CA GLN A 249 -5.43 2.47 -0.22
C GLN A 249 -4.85 3.86 -0.10
N GLU A 250 -5.63 4.91 -0.38
CA GLU A 250 -5.12 6.31 -0.37
C GLU A 250 -3.91 6.52 -1.30
N ALA A 251 -3.68 5.60 -2.25
CA ALA A 251 -2.58 5.71 -3.19
C ALA A 251 -2.99 6.49 -4.45
N VAL A 252 -2.04 7.24 -4.99
CA VAL A 252 -2.20 8.02 -6.21
C VAL A 252 -1.48 7.30 -7.34
N VAL A 253 -2.23 6.85 -8.36
CA VAL A 253 -1.66 6.22 -9.56
C VAL A 253 -1.97 7.10 -10.77
N SER A 254 -1.01 7.91 -11.21
CA SER A 254 -1.28 8.99 -12.18
C SER A 254 -0.09 9.35 -13.06
N GLY A 255 -0.34 9.85 -14.28
CA GLY A 255 0.71 10.37 -15.15
C GLY A 255 1.64 9.28 -15.70
N ASN A 256 1.23 8.02 -15.66
CA ASN A 256 1.94 6.90 -16.29
C ASN A 256 1.42 6.73 -17.73
N SER A 257 2.18 6.09 -18.62
CA SER A 257 1.70 5.76 -19.98
C SER A 257 0.42 4.89 -19.94
N GLN A 258 0.31 4.03 -18.93
CA GLN A 258 -0.93 3.38 -18.52
C GLN A 258 -1.01 3.44 -17.00
N ASN A 259 -2.06 4.00 -16.39
CA ASN A 259 -2.10 4.06 -14.93
C ASN A 259 -2.18 2.66 -14.31
N SER A 260 -3.05 1.80 -14.83
CA SER A 260 -3.09 0.43 -14.35
C SER A 260 -3.55 -0.56 -15.42
N SER A 261 -2.84 -1.68 -15.48
CA SER A 261 -3.29 -2.89 -16.20
C SER A 261 -4.06 -3.84 -15.27
N LEU A 262 -4.40 -3.40 -14.06
CA LEU A 262 -5.19 -4.17 -13.11
C LEU A 262 -6.67 -4.15 -13.50
N LEU A 263 -7.30 -5.31 -13.34
CA LEU A 263 -8.74 -5.44 -13.44
C LEU A 263 -9.46 -4.77 -12.26
N SER A 264 -8.80 -4.33 -11.18
CA SER A 264 -9.43 -3.65 -10.03
C SER A 264 -8.49 -2.63 -9.36
N PHE A 265 -8.99 -1.42 -9.07
CA PHE A 265 -8.30 -0.29 -8.44
C PHE A 265 -9.09 0.14 -7.20
N THR A 266 -8.48 0.26 -6.02
CA THR A 266 -9.15 0.79 -4.81
C THR A 266 -8.58 2.18 -4.46
N SER A 267 -9.35 3.05 -3.83
CA SER A 267 -8.94 4.36 -3.31
C SER A 267 -9.75 4.69 -2.06
N ALA A 268 -9.21 5.44 -1.10
CA ALA A 268 -10.05 6.02 -0.05
C ALA A 268 -10.55 7.39 -0.52
N THR A 269 -11.85 7.60 -0.43
CA THR A 269 -12.46 8.89 -0.72
C THR A 269 -12.51 9.68 0.58
N PRO A 270 -11.88 10.86 0.66
CA PRO A 270 -12.01 11.73 1.84
C PRO A 270 -13.49 12.07 2.05
N GLU A 271 -13.88 12.33 3.31
CA GLU A 271 -15.21 12.88 3.62
C GLU A 271 -15.37 14.17 2.84
N LEU A 272 -16.23 14.17 1.82
CA LEU A 272 -16.46 15.35 0.99
C LEU A 272 -17.47 16.21 1.75
N PRO A 273 -17.08 17.42 2.21
CA PRO A 273 -18.00 18.31 2.89
C PRO A 273 -19.22 18.51 2.00
N GLY A 274 -20.41 18.23 2.54
CA GLY A 274 -21.66 18.40 1.84
C GLY A 274 -21.70 19.78 1.17
N SER A 275 -21.90 19.77 -0.15
CA SER A 275 -22.19 20.98 -0.92
C SER A 275 -23.22 21.82 -0.17
N THR A 276 -23.03 23.14 -0.13
CA THR A 276 -23.67 24.16 0.72
C THR A 276 -25.20 24.34 0.53
N SER A 277 -25.95 23.26 0.31
CA SER A 277 -27.39 23.30 0.03
C SER A 277 -28.15 22.09 0.59
N GLY A 278 -27.88 21.68 1.83
CA GLY A 278 -28.71 20.70 2.56
C GLY A 278 -28.57 19.24 2.08
N ALA A 279 -27.51 18.92 1.33
CA ALA A 279 -27.17 17.55 0.98
C ALA A 279 -26.59 16.80 2.20
N PRO A 280 -26.92 15.51 2.42
CA PRO A 280 -26.23 14.69 3.42
C PRO A 280 -24.73 14.67 3.15
N ALA A 281 -23.91 14.69 4.21
CA ALA A 281 -22.47 14.48 4.08
C ALA A 281 -22.22 13.10 3.45
N ILE A 282 -21.32 13.03 2.46
CA ILE A 282 -20.92 11.76 1.86
C ILE A 282 -19.91 11.12 2.83
N PRO A 283 -20.20 9.93 3.38
CA PRO A 283 -19.32 9.32 4.35
C PRO A 283 -17.92 9.04 3.78
N ALA A 284 -16.87 9.24 4.60
CA ALA A 284 -15.55 8.72 4.25
C ALA A 284 -15.57 7.20 4.11
N GLY A 285 -14.91 6.68 3.08
CA GLY A 285 -14.85 5.24 2.83
C GLY A 285 -13.86 4.90 1.72
N SER A 286 -13.47 3.64 1.63
CA SER A 286 -12.79 3.12 0.43
C SER A 286 -13.78 2.81 -0.68
N ALA A 287 -13.36 3.01 -1.92
CA ALA A 287 -14.08 2.67 -3.12
C ALA A 287 -13.13 2.02 -4.13
N SER A 288 -13.59 1.02 -4.87
CA SER A 288 -12.82 0.35 -5.90
C SER A 288 -13.55 0.28 -7.23
N ALA A 289 -12.80 0.21 -8.32
CA ALA A 289 -13.30 0.16 -9.67
C ALA A 289 -12.59 -0.96 -10.44
N SER A 290 -13.34 -1.78 -11.16
CA SER A 290 -12.82 -2.83 -12.01
C SER A 290 -13.34 -2.72 -13.43
N LEU A 291 -12.51 -3.15 -14.39
CA LEU A 291 -12.84 -3.20 -15.81
C LEU A 291 -12.69 -4.64 -16.31
N SER A 292 -13.63 -5.11 -17.12
CA SER A 292 -13.53 -6.38 -17.85
C SER A 292 -14.19 -6.29 -19.24
N GLY A 293 -13.91 -7.23 -20.13
CA GLY A 293 -14.36 -7.19 -21.53
C GLY A 293 -13.37 -6.46 -22.46
N GLY A 294 -13.82 -6.09 -23.66
CA GLY A 294 -12.95 -5.54 -24.71
C GLY A 294 -11.99 -6.56 -25.33
N LEU A 295 -11.01 -6.05 -26.10
CA LEU A 295 -9.92 -6.85 -26.67
C LEU A 295 -8.87 -7.25 -25.61
N PRO A 296 -8.04 -8.29 -25.86
CA PRO A 296 -6.89 -8.58 -25.03
C PRO A 296 -5.98 -7.35 -24.85
N GLY A 297 -5.74 -6.95 -23.60
CA GLY A 297 -5.00 -5.73 -23.25
C GLY A 297 -5.86 -4.53 -22.84
N CYS A 298 -7.18 -4.62 -22.97
CA CYS A 298 -8.12 -3.60 -22.52
C CYS A 298 -7.93 -3.31 -21.02
N SER A 299 -7.70 -2.04 -20.68
CA SER A 299 -7.43 -1.60 -19.31
C SER A 299 -7.72 -0.12 -19.13
N PHE A 300 -7.58 0.37 -17.90
CA PHE A 300 -7.69 1.80 -17.61
C PHE A 300 -6.41 2.55 -18.03
N ALA A 301 -6.54 3.43 -19.02
CA ALA A 301 -5.53 4.42 -19.37
C ALA A 301 -5.39 5.45 -18.24
N SER A 302 -6.53 5.88 -17.70
CA SER A 302 -6.63 6.72 -16.51
C SER A 302 -7.79 6.25 -15.63
N GLN A 303 -7.67 6.39 -14.32
CA GLN A 303 -8.78 6.20 -13.40
C GLN A 303 -8.61 7.05 -12.15
N GLN A 304 -9.70 7.60 -11.65
CA GLN A 304 -9.71 8.42 -10.44
C GLN A 304 -11.11 8.46 -9.82
N PHE A 305 -11.19 8.25 -8.49
CA PHE A 305 -12.37 8.67 -7.73
C PHE A 305 -12.28 10.16 -7.44
N VAL A 306 -13.37 10.88 -7.73
CA VAL A 306 -13.41 12.35 -7.68
C VAL A 306 -14.59 12.83 -6.84
N ALA A 307 -14.52 14.09 -6.41
CA ALA A 307 -15.69 14.76 -5.86
C ALA A 307 -16.87 14.71 -6.87
N PRO A 308 -18.13 14.51 -6.44
CA PRO A 308 -19.28 14.49 -7.33
C PRO A 308 -19.41 15.71 -8.24
N ALA A 309 -19.08 16.90 -7.72
CA ALA A 309 -19.07 18.14 -8.49
C ALA A 309 -18.05 18.12 -9.63
N ALA A 310 -16.98 17.34 -9.49
CA ALA A 310 -15.96 17.16 -10.50
C ALA A 310 -16.32 16.05 -11.49
N VAL A 311 -17.56 15.54 -11.57
CA VAL A 311 -17.97 14.55 -12.61
C VAL A 311 -18.50 15.23 -13.87
N GLY A 312 -19.12 16.41 -13.77
CA GLY A 312 -19.64 17.16 -14.91
C GLY A 312 -19.91 18.62 -14.56
N ASN A 313 -20.84 19.27 -15.25
CA ASN A 313 -21.24 20.67 -15.00
C ASN A 313 -22.16 20.83 -13.76
N GLY A 314 -21.76 20.25 -12.62
CA GLY A 314 -22.55 20.19 -11.40
C GLY A 314 -23.74 19.23 -11.51
N LEU A 315 -24.11 18.58 -10.41
CA LEU A 315 -25.24 17.66 -10.37
C LEU A 315 -26.59 18.39 -10.56
N PRO A 316 -27.60 17.75 -11.18
CA PRO A 316 -28.96 18.29 -11.23
C PRO A 316 -29.48 18.55 -9.80
N SER A 317 -30.22 19.65 -9.60
CA SER A 317 -30.80 19.99 -8.29
C SER A 317 -31.83 18.97 -7.78
N THR A 318 -32.27 18.07 -8.64
CA THR A 318 -33.23 17.00 -8.34
C THR A 318 -32.56 15.73 -7.79
N VAL A 319 -31.25 15.71 -7.60
CA VAL A 319 -30.52 14.55 -7.07
C VAL A 319 -29.42 14.96 -6.10
N PHE A 320 -29.03 14.05 -5.21
CA PHE A 320 -27.87 14.19 -4.34
C PHE A 320 -26.89 13.06 -4.58
N ALA A 321 -25.60 13.32 -4.47
CA ALA A 321 -24.58 12.27 -4.55
C ALA A 321 -24.69 11.34 -3.34
N ALA A 322 -24.71 10.03 -3.61
CA ALA A 322 -24.70 8.99 -2.58
C ALA A 322 -23.27 8.59 -2.19
N GLN A 323 -22.33 8.68 -3.12
CA GLN A 323 -20.90 8.38 -2.96
C GLN A 323 -20.06 9.28 -3.87
N ALA A 324 -18.71 9.16 -3.79
CA ALA A 324 -17.80 9.80 -4.72
C ALA A 324 -18.07 9.40 -6.18
N GLY A 325 -17.75 10.30 -7.10
CA GLY A 325 -17.77 9.99 -8.53
C GLY A 325 -16.55 9.17 -8.95
N PHE A 326 -16.63 8.51 -10.09
CA PHE A 326 -15.52 7.80 -10.71
C PHE A 326 -15.33 8.29 -12.13
N ARG A 327 -14.09 8.64 -12.49
CA ARG A 327 -13.69 8.98 -13.85
C ARG A 327 -12.68 7.98 -14.33
N PHE A 328 -12.78 7.59 -15.59
CA PHE A 328 -11.78 6.75 -16.21
C PHE A 328 -11.67 7.04 -17.70
N GLY A 329 -10.51 6.71 -18.25
CA GLY A 329 -10.23 6.57 -19.67
C GLY A 329 -9.78 5.13 -19.94
N THR A 330 -10.21 4.51 -21.02
CA THR A 330 -9.72 3.17 -21.42
C THR A 330 -8.63 3.24 -22.49
N THR A 331 -7.83 2.17 -22.60
CA THR A 331 -6.90 1.97 -23.71
C THR A 331 -6.91 0.52 -24.16
N ALA A 332 -6.52 0.28 -25.42
CA ALA A 332 -6.39 -1.05 -26.03
C ALA A 332 -7.66 -1.92 -25.97
N CYS A 333 -8.84 -1.31 -25.86
CA CYS A 333 -10.10 -2.04 -25.79
C CYS A 333 -10.66 -2.43 -27.17
N GLY A 334 -10.19 -1.76 -28.22
CA GLY A 334 -10.67 -1.93 -29.60
C GLY A 334 -11.82 -0.98 -29.92
N THR A 335 -11.89 -0.55 -31.18
CA THR A 335 -12.93 0.38 -31.64
C THR A 335 -14.31 -0.27 -31.58
N GLY A 336 -15.29 0.43 -31.00
CA GLY A 336 -16.65 -0.08 -30.81
C GLY A 336 -16.77 -1.22 -29.80
N SER A 337 -15.71 -1.45 -29.00
CA SER A 337 -15.74 -2.46 -27.94
C SER A 337 -16.69 -2.07 -26.82
N THR A 338 -17.24 -3.09 -26.16
CA THR A 338 -18.02 -2.92 -24.93
C THR A 338 -17.24 -3.48 -23.75
N VAL A 339 -17.10 -2.66 -22.71
CA VAL A 339 -16.45 -3.02 -21.45
C VAL A 339 -17.48 -3.02 -20.34
N THR A 340 -17.25 -3.86 -19.33
CA THR A 340 -18.03 -3.90 -18.09
C THR A 340 -17.22 -3.21 -17.00
N ILE A 341 -17.82 -2.22 -16.36
CA ILE A 341 -17.25 -1.52 -15.21
C ILE A 341 -17.97 -1.98 -13.95
N THR A 342 -17.22 -2.30 -12.91
CA THR A 342 -17.77 -2.61 -11.59
C THR A 342 -17.18 -1.66 -10.54
N LEU A 343 -18.01 -0.89 -9.86
CA LEU A 343 -17.63 0.06 -8.82
C LEU A 343 -18.11 -0.46 -7.46
N THR A 344 -17.23 -0.64 -6.49
CA THR A 344 -17.57 -1.11 -5.14
C THR A 344 -17.22 -0.07 -4.10
N TYR A 345 -18.17 0.28 -3.24
CA TYR A 345 -17.96 1.21 -2.13
C TYR A 345 -18.00 0.45 -0.81
N SER A 346 -17.12 0.82 0.13
CA SER A 346 -17.06 0.22 1.47
C SER A 346 -18.31 0.46 2.30
N GLN A 347 -19.01 1.57 2.03
CA GLN A 347 -20.26 1.94 2.67
C GLN A 347 -21.45 1.65 1.77
N ALA A 348 -22.51 1.11 2.37
CA ALA A 348 -23.76 0.89 1.66
C ALA A 348 -24.41 2.24 1.30
N MET A 349 -24.90 2.34 0.07
CA MET A 349 -25.62 3.50 -0.44
C MET A 349 -27.09 3.47 0.00
N PRO A 350 -27.75 4.65 0.08
CA PRO A 350 -29.17 4.73 0.37
C PRO A 350 -30.03 3.89 -0.59
N ALA A 351 -31.20 3.44 -0.12
CA ALA A 351 -32.17 2.79 -0.99
C ALA A 351 -32.61 3.74 -2.11
N GLY A 352 -32.73 3.21 -3.33
CA GLY A 352 -33.09 4.00 -4.51
C GLY A 352 -31.92 4.78 -5.13
N THR A 353 -30.67 4.52 -4.72
CA THR A 353 -29.51 5.04 -5.45
C THR A 353 -29.44 4.47 -6.87
N VAL A 354 -29.18 5.35 -7.83
CA VAL A 354 -29.02 5.07 -9.26
C VAL A 354 -27.69 5.63 -9.73
N LEU A 355 -27.04 4.98 -10.68
CA LEU A 355 -25.79 5.48 -11.27
C LEU A 355 -26.11 6.52 -12.36
N TYR A 356 -25.60 7.73 -12.21
CA TYR A 356 -25.74 8.81 -13.19
C TYR A 356 -24.44 9.05 -13.94
N LYS A 357 -24.57 9.57 -15.15
CA LYS A 357 -23.46 9.95 -16.03
C LYS A 357 -23.73 11.32 -16.64
N TYR A 358 -22.67 12.09 -16.83
CA TYR A 358 -22.71 13.33 -17.61
C TYR A 358 -22.07 13.06 -18.97
N GLY A 359 -22.88 13.05 -20.03
CA GLY A 359 -22.47 12.57 -21.33
C GLY A 359 -23.53 12.84 -22.42
N PRO A 360 -23.27 12.45 -23.67
CA PRO A 360 -24.32 12.42 -24.69
C PRO A 360 -25.35 11.34 -24.37
N ALA A 361 -26.58 11.75 -24.05
CA ALA A 361 -27.67 10.83 -23.70
C ALA A 361 -28.21 10.01 -24.89
N GLN A 362 -27.69 10.23 -26.10
CA GLN A 362 -28.00 9.50 -27.32
C GLN A 362 -26.70 9.32 -28.14
N PRO A 363 -26.52 8.20 -28.87
CA PRO A 363 -25.34 7.99 -29.70
C PRO A 363 -25.14 9.14 -30.70
N GLY A 364 -23.91 9.66 -30.79
CA GLY A 364 -23.57 10.75 -31.71
C GLY A 364 -24.13 12.14 -31.37
N SER A 365 -24.78 12.30 -30.21
CA SER A 365 -25.23 13.63 -29.75
C SER A 365 -24.02 14.50 -29.37
N LEU A 366 -24.04 15.77 -29.78
CA LEU A 366 -23.09 16.78 -29.30
C LEU A 366 -23.56 17.46 -28.00
N VAL A 367 -24.82 17.25 -27.61
CA VAL A 367 -25.40 17.80 -26.39
C VAL A 367 -25.08 16.87 -25.22
N GLN A 368 -24.40 17.43 -24.22
CA GLN A 368 -24.04 16.78 -22.97
C GLN A 368 -25.15 17.01 -21.93
N SER A 369 -25.61 15.96 -21.28
CA SER A 369 -26.62 16.05 -20.22
C SER A 369 -26.43 14.98 -19.16
N TRP A 370 -27.11 15.17 -18.02
CA TRP A 370 -27.19 14.15 -16.99
C TRP A 370 -28.27 13.13 -17.32
N PHE A 371 -27.94 11.85 -17.22
CA PHE A 371 -28.90 10.76 -17.36
C PHE A 371 -28.49 9.55 -16.50
N ALA A 372 -29.47 8.70 -16.19
CA ALA A 372 -29.22 7.44 -15.51
C ALA A 372 -28.56 6.44 -16.48
N VAL A 373 -27.49 5.78 -16.05
CA VAL A 373 -26.76 4.81 -16.86
C VAL A 373 -27.66 3.62 -17.18
N PRO A 374 -28.01 3.36 -18.45
CA PRO A 374 -28.86 2.24 -18.82
C PRO A 374 -28.21 0.90 -18.41
N GLY A 375 -28.99 0.03 -17.78
CA GLY A 375 -28.52 -1.30 -17.39
C GLY A 375 -27.55 -1.33 -16.20
N ALA A 376 -27.29 -0.21 -15.54
CA ALA A 376 -26.53 -0.21 -14.28
C ALA A 376 -27.31 -0.95 -13.18
N VAL A 377 -26.67 -1.94 -12.55
CA VAL A 377 -27.25 -2.76 -11.49
C VAL A 377 -26.54 -2.45 -10.17
N LEU A 378 -27.32 -2.14 -9.13
CA LEU A 378 -26.82 -2.05 -7.75
C LEU A 378 -26.97 -3.41 -7.06
N SER A 379 -25.91 -3.86 -6.39
CA SER A 379 -25.91 -5.08 -5.58
C SER A 379 -26.89 -5.01 -4.41
N ALA A 380 -27.33 -6.18 -3.93
CA ALA A 380 -28.33 -6.28 -2.86
C ALA A 380 -27.87 -5.67 -1.52
N ASP A 381 -26.56 -5.63 -1.26
CA ASP A 381 -25.97 -4.98 -0.09
C ASP A 381 -25.80 -3.46 -0.26
N GLY A 382 -26.18 -2.91 -1.42
CA GLY A 382 -26.13 -1.48 -1.70
C GLY A 382 -24.71 -0.94 -1.90
N ARG A 383 -23.71 -1.78 -2.19
CA ARG A 383 -22.30 -1.37 -2.23
C ARG A 383 -21.69 -1.35 -3.63
N THR A 384 -22.18 -2.16 -4.54
CA THR A 384 -21.52 -2.42 -5.82
C THR A 384 -22.43 -2.09 -7.00
N PHE A 385 -21.98 -1.19 -7.88
CA PHE A 385 -22.58 -0.97 -9.18
C PHE A 385 -21.86 -1.77 -10.26
N THR A 386 -22.60 -2.44 -11.14
CA THR A 386 -22.06 -3.04 -12.37
C THR A 386 -22.82 -2.48 -13.56
N TYR A 387 -22.10 -2.01 -14.57
CA TYR A 387 -22.69 -1.47 -15.81
C TYR A 387 -21.77 -1.70 -17.00
N THR A 388 -22.34 -1.64 -18.21
CA THR A 388 -21.58 -1.75 -19.46
C THR A 388 -21.50 -0.41 -20.15
N VAL A 389 -20.40 -0.21 -20.87
CA VAL A 389 -20.15 1.01 -21.62
C VAL A 389 -19.48 0.64 -22.94
N THR A 390 -19.90 1.32 -24.01
CA THR A 390 -19.47 1.05 -25.38
C THR A 390 -18.78 2.30 -25.93
N ASP A 391 -17.62 2.10 -26.56
CA ASP A 391 -16.88 3.14 -27.28
C ASP A 391 -17.77 3.84 -28.32
N ASN A 392 -17.81 5.18 -28.26
CA ASN A 392 -18.71 6.06 -29.02
C ASN A 392 -20.21 5.77 -28.83
N GLY A 393 -20.56 5.09 -27.74
CA GLY A 393 -21.92 4.76 -27.34
C GLY A 393 -22.58 5.86 -26.49
N ILE A 394 -23.68 5.50 -25.84
CA ILE A 394 -24.39 6.42 -24.94
C ILE A 394 -23.47 6.81 -23.78
N GLY A 395 -23.30 8.12 -23.63
CA GLY A 395 -22.52 8.74 -22.59
C GLY A 395 -21.04 8.84 -22.85
N ASP A 396 -20.49 8.23 -23.90
CA ASP A 396 -19.07 8.41 -24.21
C ASP A 396 -18.81 9.87 -24.57
N ALA A 397 -18.15 10.59 -23.67
CA ALA A 397 -17.91 12.01 -23.84
C ALA A 397 -16.72 12.28 -24.76
N ASP A 398 -15.91 11.25 -25.05
CA ASP A 398 -14.79 11.30 -25.98
C ASP A 398 -15.18 10.64 -27.31
N SER A 399 -15.10 11.39 -28.41
CA SER A 399 -15.38 10.87 -29.75
C SER A 399 -14.17 10.17 -30.39
N THR A 400 -13.04 10.08 -29.68
CA THR A 400 -11.81 9.44 -30.17
C THR A 400 -12.00 7.93 -30.23
N LEU A 401 -11.87 7.36 -31.43
CA LEU A 401 -12.04 5.92 -31.65
C LEU A 401 -11.11 5.09 -30.73
N GLY A 402 -11.68 4.15 -29.98
CA GLY A 402 -10.95 3.23 -29.10
C GLY A 402 -10.64 3.78 -27.70
N VAL A 403 -11.10 4.99 -27.38
CA VAL A 403 -10.96 5.62 -26.06
C VAL A 403 -12.35 5.85 -25.50
N ILE A 404 -12.62 5.27 -24.33
CA ILE A 404 -13.86 5.49 -23.59
C ILE A 404 -13.54 6.41 -22.43
N ALA A 405 -14.19 7.58 -22.34
CA ALA A 405 -13.99 8.54 -21.25
C ALA A 405 -15.29 8.85 -20.51
N ASP A 406 -15.51 8.17 -19.38
CA ASP A 406 -16.85 7.99 -18.83
C ASP A 406 -16.95 8.30 -17.34
N PRO A 407 -17.16 9.58 -16.98
CA PRO A 407 -17.33 9.97 -15.59
C PRO A 407 -18.74 9.60 -15.10
N VAL A 408 -18.84 8.83 -14.01
CA VAL A 408 -20.11 8.42 -13.37
C VAL A 408 -20.17 8.81 -11.90
N VAL A 409 -21.38 8.89 -11.36
CA VAL A 409 -21.62 9.20 -9.94
C VAL A 409 -22.87 8.50 -9.43
N PRO A 410 -22.80 7.79 -8.30
CA PRO A 410 -23.99 7.29 -7.61
C PRO A 410 -24.81 8.45 -7.06
N VAL A 411 -26.09 8.52 -7.39
CA VAL A 411 -27.00 9.56 -6.91
C VAL A 411 -28.30 8.99 -6.38
N VAL A 412 -28.93 9.72 -5.47
CA VAL A 412 -30.28 9.45 -4.97
C VAL A 412 -31.20 10.61 -5.38
N PRO A 413 -32.45 10.36 -5.83
CA PRO A 413 -33.40 11.42 -6.12
C PRO A 413 -33.66 12.31 -4.91
N ALA A 414 -33.81 13.61 -5.15
CA ALA A 414 -34.34 14.58 -4.20
C ALA A 414 -35.86 14.37 -4.05
N GLY A 415 -36.24 13.22 -3.50
CA GLY A 415 -37.59 12.92 -3.04
C GLY A 415 -37.77 13.42 -1.62
N GLY A 416 -38.83 14.22 -1.40
CA GLY A 416 -39.02 15.09 -0.24
C GLY A 416 -38.67 14.47 1.12
N THR A 417 -37.90 15.23 1.91
CA THR A 417 -37.60 15.01 3.33
C THR A 417 -37.72 13.55 3.75
N GLY A 418 -36.63 12.79 3.57
CA GLY A 418 -36.49 11.54 4.30
C GLY A 418 -36.76 11.84 5.77
N ILE A 419 -37.88 11.35 6.30
CA ILE A 419 -38.14 11.39 7.73
C ILE A 419 -36.93 10.69 8.35
N PRO A 420 -36.17 11.33 9.26
CA PRO A 420 -35.05 10.68 9.91
C PRO A 420 -35.59 9.41 10.58
N ALA A 421 -35.36 8.26 9.97
CA ALA A 421 -35.61 6.99 10.61
C ALA A 421 -34.47 6.81 11.62
N LEU A 422 -34.84 6.57 12.88
CA LEU A 422 -33.89 6.24 13.92
C LEU A 422 -33.00 5.08 13.44
N SER A 423 -31.69 5.16 13.70
CA SER A 423 -30.77 4.05 13.43
C SER A 423 -31.28 2.76 14.10
N PRO A 424 -30.84 1.56 13.69
CA PRO A 424 -31.25 0.32 14.36
C PRO A 424 -31.05 0.37 15.89
N ALA A 425 -29.98 1.04 16.35
CA ALA A 425 -29.74 1.30 17.77
C ALA A 425 -30.74 2.32 18.36
N GLY A 426 -31.09 3.37 17.63
CA GLY A 426 -32.12 4.33 18.01
C GLY A 426 -33.53 3.71 18.10
N LEU A 427 -33.87 2.82 17.18
CA LEU A 427 -35.12 2.03 17.21
C LEU A 427 -35.16 1.10 18.43
N ALA A 428 -34.06 0.42 18.72
CA ALA A 428 -33.94 -0.39 19.93
C ALA A 428 -34.08 0.45 21.22
N GLY A 429 -33.49 1.64 21.25
CA GLY A 429 -33.63 2.60 22.35
C GLY A 429 -35.08 3.08 22.55
N LEU A 430 -35.78 3.40 21.46
CA LEU A 430 -37.18 3.81 21.51
C LEU A 430 -38.09 2.67 21.99
N ALA A 431 -37.85 1.44 21.52
CA ALA A 431 -38.58 0.25 21.97
C ALA A 431 -38.36 0.00 23.49
N ALA A 432 -37.13 0.18 23.98
CA ALA A 432 -36.82 0.07 25.40
C ALA A 432 -37.52 1.14 26.25
N LEU A 433 -37.59 2.39 25.77
CA LEU A 433 -38.33 3.48 26.42
C LEU A 433 -39.83 3.21 26.48
N MET A 434 -40.42 2.71 25.39
CA MET A 434 -41.83 2.31 25.35
C MET A 434 -42.12 1.14 26.32
N ALA A 435 -41.22 0.17 26.41
CA ALA A 435 -41.34 -0.92 27.39
C ALA A 435 -41.22 -0.42 28.84
N ALA A 436 -40.28 0.48 29.13
CA ALA A 436 -40.08 1.05 30.46
C ALA A 436 -41.29 1.88 30.93
N THR A 437 -41.87 2.70 30.04
CA THR A 437 -43.07 3.49 30.34
C THR A 437 -44.29 2.59 30.56
N ALA A 438 -44.47 1.54 29.76
CA ALA A 438 -45.53 0.55 29.99
C ALA A 438 -45.39 -0.16 31.36
N LEU A 439 -44.17 -0.53 31.77
CA LEU A 439 -43.92 -1.09 33.11
C LEU A 439 -44.20 -0.08 34.23
N ALA A 440 -43.83 1.19 34.06
CA ALA A 440 -44.06 2.23 35.06
C ALA A 440 -45.57 2.50 35.27
N VAL A 441 -46.36 2.53 34.20
CA VAL A 441 -47.82 2.68 34.26
C VAL A 441 -48.44 1.47 34.97
N ARG A 442 -48.01 0.25 34.64
CA ARG A 442 -48.51 -0.98 35.27
C ARG A 442 -48.21 -1.03 36.77
N ARG A 443 -47.05 -0.53 37.20
CA ARG A 443 -46.70 -0.43 38.63
C ARG A 443 -47.55 0.60 39.38
N ARG A 444 -47.93 1.72 38.74
CA ARG A 444 -48.83 2.71 39.35
C ARG A 444 -50.26 2.20 39.50
N GLN A 445 -50.73 1.35 38.60
CA GLN A 445 -52.06 0.73 38.69
C GLN A 445 -52.17 -0.35 39.78
N LEU A 446 -51.04 -0.93 40.19
CA LEU A 446 -50.96 -1.97 41.24
C LEU A 446 -50.65 -1.41 42.64
N ALA A 447 -50.49 -0.09 42.79
CA ALA A 447 -50.29 0.53 44.10
C ALA A 447 -51.63 0.53 44.89
N PRO A 448 -51.67 -0.04 46.11
CA PRO A 448 -52.89 -0.09 46.90
C PRO A 448 -53.34 1.33 47.28
N ARG A 449 -54.61 1.66 47.00
CA ARG A 449 -55.23 2.93 47.43
C ARG A 449 -55.25 2.98 48.96
N GLY A 450 -54.57 3.97 49.54
CA GLY A 450 -54.58 4.25 50.98
C GLY A 450 -55.98 4.63 51.49
N PRO A 451 -56.21 4.56 52.82
CA PRO A 451 -57.55 4.67 53.40
C PRO A 451 -58.14 6.08 53.25
N LEU A 452 -59.44 6.14 52.95
CA LEU A 452 -60.21 7.38 52.85
C LEU A 452 -60.22 8.17 54.19
N PRO A 453 -60.12 9.50 54.16
CA PRO A 453 -60.16 10.32 55.38
C PRO A 453 -61.56 10.31 55.99
N ARG A 454 -61.63 10.02 57.30
CA ARG A 454 -62.85 10.07 58.11
C ARG A 454 -63.35 11.50 58.25
N GLY A 455 -64.66 11.68 58.03
CA GLY A 455 -65.33 12.97 58.00
C GLY A 455 -65.33 13.72 59.34
N GLY A 456 -65.18 15.04 59.24
CA GLY A 456 -65.56 16.00 60.27
C GLY A 456 -66.79 16.78 59.78
N TRP A 457 -67.91 16.62 60.49
CA TRP A 457 -69.15 17.37 60.29
C TRP A 457 -69.02 18.78 60.88
N PRO A 458 -69.56 19.84 60.24
CA PRO A 458 -69.80 21.10 60.92
C PRO A 458 -71.20 21.09 61.53
N THR A 459 -71.27 21.28 62.85
CA THR A 459 -72.50 21.54 63.60
C THR A 459 -73.01 22.96 63.35
N MET A 460 -74.30 23.10 63.01
CA MET A 460 -75.04 24.36 63.07
C MET A 460 -75.26 24.83 64.53
N ARG A 461 -75.28 26.16 64.68
CA ARG A 461 -75.99 27.06 65.63
C ARG A 461 -75.23 28.39 65.58
N ASP A 462 -75.79 29.57 65.65
CA ASP A 462 -77.14 30.14 65.55
C ASP A 462 -76.91 31.65 65.31
#